data_AF-A0A9D7Q0X1-F1
#
_entry.id   AF-A0A9D7Q0X1-F1
#
_cell.length_a   1.000
_cell.length_b   1.000
_cell.length_c   1.000
_cell.angle_alpha   90.00
_cell.angle_beta   90.00
_cell.angle_gamma   90.00
#
_symmetry.space_group_name_H-M   'P 1'
#
loop_
_entity.id
_entity.type
_entity.pdbx_description
1 polymer ?
#
loop_
_entity_poly.entity_id
_entity_poly.type
_entity_poly.pdbx_seq_one_letter_code
_entity_poly.pdbx_strand_id
1 'polypeptide(L)'
;MKFENELPYWLAFTHFLPRWGNEKINKLLVNILHSNKMSLSDFFEMEDSQIADLFLLNGKKIETIRTAEQSCQISHFLVEDILSQGLKL
;
A
#
# COMPACT_ATOMS: atom_id res chain seq x y z
N MET A 1 -10.56 -9.97 8.31
CA MET A 1 -9.41 -9.64 7.46
C MET A 1 -8.14 -10.07 8.20
N LYS A 2 -7.32 -10.94 7.62
CA LYS A 2 -6.07 -11.38 8.28
C LYS A 2 -4.97 -10.38 7.93
N PHE A 3 -4.32 -9.83 8.96
CA PHE A 3 -3.23 -8.84 8.83
C PHE A 3 -2.06 -9.33 7.97
N GLU A 4 -1.84 -10.65 7.94
CA GLU A 4 -0.83 -11.32 7.10
C GLU A 4 -0.97 -11.00 5.61
N ASN A 5 -2.21 -10.84 5.11
CA ASN A 5 -2.48 -10.53 3.71
C ASN A 5 -2.25 -9.04 3.39
N GLU A 6 -2.20 -8.18 4.41
CA GLU A 6 -2.02 -6.73 4.28
C GLU A 6 -0.55 -6.31 4.33
N LEU A 7 0.29 -7.19 4.85
CA LEU A 7 1.70 -6.93 5.12
C LEU A 7 2.50 -6.53 3.86
N PRO A 8 2.32 -7.19 2.70
CA PRO A 8 2.97 -6.78 1.46
C PRO A 8 2.60 -5.34 1.06
N TYR A 9 1.33 -4.96 1.23
CA TYR A 9 0.85 -3.63 0.88
C TYR A 9 1.38 -2.55 1.85
N TRP A 10 1.47 -2.87 3.15
CA TRP A 10 2.12 -2.01 4.13
C TRP A 10 3.60 -1.77 3.80
N LEU A 11 4.33 -2.83 3.41
CA LEU A 11 5.73 -2.72 2.97
C LEU A 11 5.87 -1.89 1.69
N ALA A 12 4.92 -1.99 0.76
CA ALA A 12 4.91 -1.14 -0.43
C ALA A 12 4.80 0.35 -0.07
N PHE A 13 3.96 0.69 0.91
CA PHE A 13 3.84 2.07 1.39
C PHE A 13 5.10 2.60 2.06
N THR A 14 5.82 1.79 2.84
CA THR A 14 6.98 2.24 3.62
C THR A 14 8.29 2.25 2.83
N HIS A 15 8.49 1.27 1.94
CA HIS A 15 9.75 1.11 1.21
C HIS A 15 9.75 1.74 -0.19
N PHE A 16 8.60 1.84 -0.87
CA PHE A 16 8.54 2.36 -2.25
C PHE A 16 8.09 3.82 -2.37
N LEU A 17 7.55 4.41 -1.30
CA LEU A 17 7.19 5.84 -1.25
C LEU A 17 8.13 6.73 -0.40
N PRO A 18 9.45 6.48 -0.26
CA PRO A 18 10.29 7.24 0.68
C PRO A 18 10.35 8.74 0.34
N ARG A 19 10.11 9.11 -0.92
CA ARG A 19 10.11 10.50 -1.39
C ARG A 19 8.87 11.31 -1.00
N TRP A 20 7.79 10.68 -0.53
CA TRP A 20 6.58 11.40 -0.12
C TRP A 20 6.68 11.95 1.31
N GLY A 21 7.58 11.39 2.12
CA GLY A 21 7.72 11.68 3.54
C GLY A 21 6.66 10.96 4.38
N ASN A 22 7.08 10.49 5.55
CA ASN A 22 6.25 9.66 6.45
C ASN A 22 4.91 10.30 6.81
N GLU A 23 4.85 11.62 6.97
CA GLU A 23 3.60 12.32 7.31
C GLU A 23 2.52 12.13 6.23
N LYS A 24 2.89 12.24 4.93
CA LYS A 24 1.92 12.13 3.84
C LYS A 24 1.45 10.69 3.66
N ILE A 25 2.36 9.74 3.82
CA ILE A 25 2.06 8.31 3.80
C ILE A 25 1.08 7.98 4.94
N ASN A 26 1.37 8.43 6.16
CA ASN A 26 0.50 8.20 7.31
C ASN A 26 -0.88 8.82 7.14
N LYS A 27 -0.98 10.05 6.62
CA LYS A 27 -2.29 10.67 6.33
C LYS A 27 -3.10 9.88 5.31
N LEU A 28 -2.44 9.37 4.27
CA LEU A 28 -3.10 8.54 3.26
C LEU A 28 -3.57 7.21 3.86
N LEU A 29 -2.71 6.52 4.64
CA LEU A 29 -3.07 5.28 5.33
C LEU A 29 -4.23 5.47 6.29
N VAL A 30 -4.24 6.55 7.07
CA VAL A 30 -5.38 6.87 7.96
C VAL A 30 -6.64 7.11 7.15
N ASN A 31 -6.55 7.81 6.02
CA ASN A 31 -7.70 8.05 5.16
C ASN A 31 -8.25 6.73 4.57
N ILE A 32 -7.38 5.81 4.13
CA ILE A 32 -7.79 4.50 3.59
C ILE A 32 -8.42 3.64 4.70
N LEU A 33 -7.68 3.40 5.79
CA LEU A 33 -8.03 2.40 6.79
C LEU A 33 -9.09 2.87 7.78
N HIS A 34 -9.07 4.15 8.16
CA HIS A 34 -9.98 4.68 9.18
C HIS A 34 -11.14 5.49 8.59
N SER A 35 -10.87 6.39 7.65
CA SER A 35 -11.93 7.23 7.07
C SER A 35 -12.81 6.47 6.09
N ASN A 36 -12.20 5.74 5.15
CA ASN A 36 -12.92 4.95 4.14
C ASN A 36 -13.19 3.51 4.59
N LYS A 37 -12.57 3.06 5.70
CA LYS A 37 -12.69 1.69 6.23
C LYS A 37 -12.42 0.62 5.17
N MET A 38 -11.47 0.93 4.28
CA MET A 38 -11.06 0.11 3.16
C MET A 38 -9.76 -0.60 3.51
N SER A 39 -9.57 -1.83 3.03
CA SER A 39 -8.29 -2.52 3.08
C SER A 39 -7.26 -1.86 2.16
N LEU A 40 -5.97 -2.14 2.36
CA LEU A 40 -4.98 -1.73 1.37
C LEU A 40 -5.14 -2.53 0.08
N SER A 41 -5.51 -3.81 0.15
CA SER A 41 -5.80 -4.61 -1.04
C SER A 41 -6.87 -3.97 -1.92
N ASP A 42 -8.02 -3.61 -1.34
CA ASP A 42 -9.15 -3.03 -2.08
C ASP A 42 -8.75 -1.64 -2.63
N PHE A 43 -7.92 -0.89 -1.89
CA PHE A 43 -7.38 0.39 -2.36
C PHE A 43 -6.52 0.22 -3.62
N PHE A 44 -5.67 -0.81 -3.69
CA PHE A 44 -4.86 -1.07 -4.88
C PHE A 44 -5.70 -1.58 -6.05
N GLU A 45 -6.83 -2.24 -5.80
CA GLU A 45 -7.76 -2.67 -6.86
C GLU A 45 -8.62 -1.52 -7.43
N MET A 46 -8.67 -0.36 -6.79
CA MET A 46 -9.43 0.80 -7.28
C MET A 46 -8.86 1.33 -8.61
N GLU A 47 -9.73 1.93 -9.42
CA GLU A 47 -9.31 2.64 -10.64
C GLU A 47 -8.55 3.93 -10.31
N ASP A 48 -7.60 4.30 -11.16
CA ASP A 48 -6.77 5.52 -10.99
C ASP A 48 -7.61 6.79 -10.84
N SER A 49 -8.71 6.89 -11.61
CA SER A 49 -9.64 8.01 -11.55
C SER A 49 -10.34 8.09 -10.19
N GLN A 50 -10.75 6.95 -9.64
CA GLN A 50 -11.39 6.89 -8.32
C GLN A 50 -10.40 7.28 -7.22
N ILE A 51 -9.15 6.81 -7.31
CA ILE A 51 -8.09 7.18 -6.37
C ILE A 51 -7.81 8.68 -6.43
N ALA A 52 -7.73 9.25 -7.64
CA ALA A 52 -7.51 10.68 -7.85
C ALA A 52 -8.58 11.52 -7.15
N ASP A 53 -9.85 11.15 -7.31
CA ASP A 53 -10.99 11.90 -6.82
C ASP A 53 -11.19 11.73 -5.30
N LEU A 54 -11.11 10.49 -4.78
CA LEU A 54 -11.34 10.20 -3.36
C LEU A 54 -10.21 10.68 -2.46
N PHE A 55 -8.97 10.63 -2.94
CA PHE A 55 -7.78 10.95 -2.13
C PHE A 55 -7.09 12.25 -2.56
N LEU A 56 -7.66 12.97 -3.54
CA LEU A 56 -7.13 14.24 -4.06
C LEU A 56 -5.65 14.12 -4.47
N LEU A 57 -5.34 13.03 -5.17
CA LEU A 57 -4.00 12.71 -5.64
C LEU A 57 -3.84 13.13 -7.11
N ASN A 58 -2.64 13.63 -7.46
CA ASN A 58 -2.32 13.97 -8.84
C ASN A 58 -1.73 12.77 -9.60
N GLY A 59 -1.67 12.85 -10.92
CA GLY A 59 -1.19 11.75 -11.77
C GLY A 59 0.19 11.22 -11.39
N LYS A 60 1.15 12.09 -11.02
CA LYS A 60 2.49 11.65 -10.58
C LYS A 60 2.43 10.80 -9.30
N LYS A 61 1.54 11.17 -8.38
CA LYS A 61 1.36 10.43 -7.14
C LYS A 61 0.74 9.05 -7.41
N ILE A 62 -0.26 9.00 -8.29
CA ILE A 62 -0.92 7.76 -8.69
C ILE A 62 0.08 6.84 -9.40
N GLU A 63 0.89 7.36 -10.31
CA GLU A 63 1.97 6.61 -10.97
C GLU A 63 2.97 6.03 -9.95
N THR A 64 3.30 6.79 -8.91
CA THR A 64 4.19 6.28 -7.84
C THR A 64 3.52 5.16 -7.04
N ILE A 65 2.22 5.25 -6.77
CA ILE A 65 1.44 4.19 -6.10
C ILE A 65 1.43 2.92 -6.97
N ARG A 66 1.19 3.03 -8.27
CA ARG A 66 1.23 1.88 -9.20
C ARG A 66 2.60 1.24 -9.31
N THR A 67 3.65 2.06 -9.30
CA THR A 67 5.03 1.55 -9.26
C THR A 67 5.31 0.78 -7.95
N ALA A 68 4.78 1.27 -6.83
CA ALA A 68 4.87 0.57 -5.55
C ALA A 68 4.08 -0.74 -5.54
N GLU A 69 2.91 -0.79 -6.17
CA GLU A 69 2.08 -1.99 -6.33
C GLU A 69 2.77 -3.08 -7.16
N GLN A 70 3.37 -2.72 -8.31
CA GLN A 70 4.16 -3.65 -9.12
C GLN A 70 5.33 -4.23 -8.32
N SER A 71 5.91 -3.43 -7.44
CA SER A 71 6.98 -3.88 -6.55
C SER A 71 6.46 -4.71 -5.35
N CYS A 72 5.18 -4.59 -5.03
CA CYS A 72 4.48 -5.40 -4.03
C CYS A 72 4.34 -6.86 -4.49
N GLN A 73 4.10 -7.11 -5.78
CA GLN A 73 4.10 -8.47 -6.35
C GLN A 73 5.46 -9.16 -6.18
N ILE A 74 6.56 -8.42 -6.31
CA ILE A 74 7.93 -8.92 -6.02
C ILE A 74 8.11 -9.16 -4.52
N SER A 75 7.49 -8.33 -3.69
CA SER A 75 7.56 -8.42 -2.22
C SER A 75 6.71 -9.56 -1.65
N HIS A 76 5.70 -10.06 -2.37
CA HIS A 76 4.91 -11.22 -1.94
C HIS A 76 5.79 -12.46 -1.78
N PHE A 77 6.73 -12.69 -2.70
CA PHE A 77 7.73 -13.76 -2.59
C PHE A 77 8.63 -13.57 -1.35
N LEU A 78 9.04 -12.33 -1.07
CA LEU A 78 9.87 -12.02 0.10
C LEU A 78 9.11 -12.22 1.42
N VAL A 79 7.84 -11.83 1.46
CA VAL A 79 6.97 -12.01 2.63
C VAL A 79 6.70 -13.49 2.86
N GLU A 80 6.43 -14.27 1.81
CA GLU A 80 6.32 -15.72 1.89
C GLU A 80 7.62 -16.35 2.42
N ASP A 81 8.78 -15.93 1.92
CA ASP A 81 10.08 -16.40 2.40
C ASP A 81 10.29 -16.09 3.89
N ILE A 82 10.05 -14.85 4.32
CA ILE A 82 10.15 -14.44 5.73
C ILE A 82 9.19 -15.26 6.62
N LEU A 83 7.94 -15.44 6.21
CA LEU A 83 6.97 -16.25 6.96
C LEU A 83 7.38 -17.74 6.98
N SER A 84 7.95 -18.25 5.89
CA SER A 84 8.45 -19.63 5.78
C SER A 84 9.66 -19.91 6.68
N GLN A 85 10.45 -18.87 7.00
CA GLN A 85 11.55 -18.95 7.96
C GLN A 85 11.07 -19.04 9.43
N GLY A 86 9.76 -19.11 9.66
CA GLY A 86 9.17 -19.25 11.00
C GLY A 86 9.17 -17.95 11.81
N LEU A 87 9.51 -16.82 11.19
CA LEU A 87 9.29 -15.50 11.77
C LEU A 87 7.79 -15.23 11.80
N LYS A 88 7.23 -15.21 13.02
CA LYS A 88 5.89 -14.69 13.28
C LYS A 88 6.03 -13.22 13.66
N LEU A 89 5.31 -12.37 12.94
CA LEU A 89 5.15 -10.94 13.25
C LEU A 89 4.08 -10.74 14.31
#